data_AF-A0A1I3X493-F1
#
_entry.id   AF-A0A1I3X493-F1
#
_cell.length_a   1.000
_cell.length_b   1.000
_cell.length_c   1.000
_cell.angle_alpha   90.00
_cell.angle_beta   90.00
_cell.angle_gamma   90.00
#
_symmetry.space_group_name_H-M   'P 1'
#
loop_
_entity.id
_entity.type
_entity.pdbx_description
1 polymer ?
#
loop_
_entity_poly.entity_id
_entity_poly.type
_entity_poly.pdbx_seq_one_letter_code
_entity_poly.pdbx_strand_id
1 'polypeptide(L)'
;MRIMGRPRALIAVLAACLLLAGCGSGPSQVGAAFLLGDREVTQDRVQGLIDKAVRDQPAAQQLAQQHKLDLLGREVVTQLVLHELVGRAAQREGLVVDEALVERTLAQDPLAVPVPTTGVDPSQLARQIAYRARDHREAITDQVLMQALAQKYFPRMTVTLDYTSVVSDDGGAQPKSMREKALAKAERMAAGPDAATRVIREDAASGTQTNVGERIPAVQAPDLAATVVFGALPGDVVAFQPSSEQAGWIIAVVRQRDLSTPQQAGDQSSDPSANQLVAIGMRLLQPYADDGGLKVNPRYGVWDPVAMSVAPSAAETTGFVVRGKGAQP
;
A
#
# COMPACT_ATOMS: atom_id res chain seq x y z
N MET A 1 -33.24 31.72 72.98
CA MET A 1 -32.14 32.57 72.45
C MET A 1 -31.92 32.23 70.98
N ARG A 2 -31.89 33.28 70.16
CA ARG A 2 -31.31 33.42 68.80
C ARG A 2 -29.96 32.65 68.66
N ILE A 3 -29.41 32.19 67.53
CA ILE A 3 -29.60 32.37 66.07
C ILE A 3 -28.47 31.56 65.35
N MET A 4 -28.68 31.18 64.07
CA MET A 4 -27.70 30.83 63.01
C MET A 4 -26.76 29.62 63.21
N GLY A 5 -26.49 28.75 62.24
CA GLY A 5 -26.82 28.70 60.82
C GLY A 5 -25.70 28.00 60.06
N ARG A 6 -26.02 27.02 59.20
CA ARG A 6 -25.55 26.84 57.80
C ARG A 6 -25.62 25.37 57.37
N PRO A 7 -26.48 25.05 56.37
CA PRO A 7 -26.47 23.79 55.65
C PRO A 7 -25.50 23.87 54.45
N ARG A 8 -25.20 22.71 53.85
CA ARG A 8 -24.50 22.46 52.55
C ARG A 8 -23.10 21.84 52.70
N ALA A 9 -23.08 20.54 53.00
CA ALA A 9 -21.93 19.69 52.72
C ALA A 9 -22.38 18.25 52.43
N LEU A 10 -23.42 18.06 51.61
CA LEU A 10 -23.93 16.71 51.28
C LEU A 10 -24.47 16.63 49.84
N ILE A 11 -23.81 17.25 48.87
CA ILE A 11 -24.05 16.98 47.43
C ILE A 11 -22.71 17.15 46.69
N ALA A 12 -21.75 16.25 46.90
CA ALA A 12 -20.50 16.26 46.13
C ALA A 12 -19.83 14.89 45.95
N VAL A 13 -20.45 13.78 46.37
CA VAL A 13 -19.80 12.45 46.32
C VAL A 13 -20.48 11.49 45.33
N LEU A 14 -21.68 11.79 44.83
CA LEU A 14 -22.39 10.92 43.88
C LEU A 14 -22.16 11.26 42.38
N ALA A 15 -21.40 12.32 42.07
CA ALA A 15 -21.11 12.71 40.67
C ALA A 15 -19.71 12.28 40.17
N ALA A 16 -18.88 11.65 41.01
CA ALA A 16 -17.51 11.29 40.66
C ALA A 16 -17.35 9.87 40.08
N CYS A 17 -18.37 9.02 40.12
CA CYS A 17 -18.28 7.63 39.64
C CYS A 17 -18.81 7.40 38.22
N LEU A 18 -19.32 8.44 37.54
CA LEU A 18 -19.85 8.35 36.16
C LEU A 18 -18.91 8.89 35.08
N LEU A 19 -17.70 9.34 35.44
CA LEU A 19 -16.71 9.87 34.49
C LEU A 19 -15.58 8.89 34.13
N LEU A 20 -15.65 7.64 34.62
CA LEU A 20 -14.66 6.59 34.30
C LEU A 20 -15.12 5.60 33.21
N ALA A 21 -16.32 5.78 32.66
CA ALA A 21 -16.79 5.07 31.47
C ALA A 21 -16.65 5.98 30.24
N GLY A 22 -15.42 6.33 29.86
CA GLY A 22 -15.19 7.29 28.76
C GLY A 22 -13.82 7.28 28.10
N CYS A 23 -12.95 6.31 28.37
CA CYS A 23 -11.61 6.21 27.75
C CYS A 23 -11.37 4.86 27.06
N GLY A 24 -12.43 4.25 26.49
CA GLY A 24 -12.35 2.98 25.78
C GLY A 24 -13.15 2.92 24.48
N SER A 25 -13.61 4.06 23.97
CA SER A 25 -14.42 4.17 22.73
C SER A 25 -13.57 4.47 21.49
N GLY A 26 -12.28 4.15 21.52
CA GLY A 26 -11.44 4.06 20.34
C GLY A 26 -11.45 2.62 19.82
N PRO A 27 -11.24 2.39 18.51
CA PRO A 27 -11.23 1.05 17.95
C PRO A 27 -10.24 0.15 18.70
N SER A 28 -10.70 -1.03 19.11
CA SER A 28 -9.92 -1.90 19.98
C SER A 28 -8.94 -2.69 19.12
N GLN A 29 -7.63 -2.59 19.40
CA GLN A 29 -6.64 -3.42 18.69
C GLN A 29 -6.89 -4.92 18.89
N VAL A 30 -7.63 -5.30 19.94
CA VAL A 30 -7.86 -6.68 20.36
C VAL A 30 -8.74 -7.47 19.37
N GLY A 31 -9.54 -6.80 18.54
CA GLY A 31 -10.39 -7.43 17.50
C GLY A 31 -10.05 -7.04 16.06
N ALA A 32 -9.23 -6.01 15.86
CA ALA A 32 -8.93 -5.47 14.54
C ALA A 32 -8.02 -6.41 13.72
N ALA A 33 -8.35 -6.60 12.45
CA ALA A 33 -7.43 -7.12 11.44
C ALA A 33 -6.51 -6.01 10.92
N PHE A 34 -7.04 -4.80 10.75
CA PHE A 34 -6.25 -3.59 10.60
C PHE A 34 -7.03 -2.36 11.05
N LEU A 35 -6.30 -1.29 11.31
CA LEU A 35 -6.81 0.05 11.57
C LEU A 35 -6.31 0.99 10.49
N LEU A 36 -7.16 1.90 10.05
CA LEU A 36 -6.80 2.98 9.16
C LEU A 36 -7.48 4.24 9.72
N GLY A 37 -6.74 5.10 10.41
CA GLY A 37 -7.29 6.20 11.19
C GLY A 37 -8.32 5.69 12.19
N ASP A 38 -9.55 6.20 12.09
CA ASP A 38 -10.67 5.80 12.94
C ASP A 38 -11.47 4.60 12.40
N ARG A 39 -11.09 4.06 11.23
CA ARG A 39 -11.75 2.91 10.62
C ARG A 39 -11.12 1.62 11.12
N GLU A 40 -11.94 0.75 11.66
CA GLU A 40 -11.58 -0.60 12.08
C GLU A 40 -12.20 -1.63 11.14
N VAL A 41 -11.37 -2.56 10.65
CA VAL A 41 -11.83 -3.77 10.01
C VAL A 41 -11.48 -4.94 10.92
N THR A 42 -12.46 -5.74 11.29
CA THR A 42 -12.32 -6.78 12.31
C THR A 42 -11.75 -8.09 11.76
N GLN A 43 -11.19 -8.91 12.65
CA GLN A 43 -10.77 -10.29 12.35
C GLN A 43 -11.95 -11.16 11.89
N ASP A 44 -13.15 -10.94 12.44
CA ASP A 44 -14.36 -11.65 12.04
C ASP A 44 -14.72 -11.40 10.57
N ARG A 45 -14.51 -10.18 10.07
CA ARG A 45 -14.73 -9.87 8.65
C ARG A 45 -13.76 -10.65 7.77
N VAL A 46 -12.49 -10.76 8.19
CA VAL A 46 -11.48 -11.57 7.48
C VAL A 46 -11.87 -13.05 7.50
N GLN A 47 -12.25 -13.58 8.68
CA GLN A 47 -12.65 -14.98 8.82
C GLN A 47 -13.87 -15.31 7.96
N GLY A 48 -14.88 -14.43 7.92
CA GLY A 48 -16.07 -14.64 7.10
C GLY A 48 -15.76 -14.73 5.59
N LEU A 49 -14.78 -13.96 5.11
CA LEU A 49 -14.32 -14.03 3.71
C LEU A 49 -13.50 -15.30 3.45
N ILE A 50 -12.68 -15.75 4.39
CA ILE A 50 -11.97 -17.04 4.30
C ILE A 50 -12.97 -18.19 4.25
N ASP A 51 -13.98 -18.19 5.13
CA ASP A 51 -14.98 -19.25 5.17
C ASP A 51 -15.82 -19.26 3.89
N LYS A 52 -16.19 -18.08 3.36
CA LYS A 52 -16.83 -17.96 2.05
C LYS A 52 -15.95 -18.52 0.94
N ALA A 53 -14.68 -18.14 0.90
CA ALA A 53 -13.73 -18.66 -0.07
C ALA A 53 -13.63 -20.19 -0.03
N VAL A 54 -13.48 -20.80 1.16
CA VAL A 54 -13.39 -22.26 1.32
C VAL A 54 -14.68 -22.96 0.88
N ARG A 55 -15.85 -22.35 1.11
CA ARG A 55 -17.12 -22.90 0.61
C ARG A 55 -17.22 -22.82 -0.92
N ASP A 56 -16.86 -21.69 -1.49
CA ASP A 56 -17.21 -21.34 -2.87
C ASP A 56 -16.09 -21.68 -3.89
N GLN A 57 -14.84 -21.83 -3.44
CA GLN A 57 -13.67 -22.02 -4.29
C GLN A 57 -12.96 -23.35 -3.99
N PRO A 58 -12.94 -24.32 -4.93
CA PRO A 58 -12.20 -25.58 -4.76
C PRO A 58 -10.71 -25.36 -4.46
N ALA A 59 -10.12 -24.34 -5.05
CA ALA A 59 -8.75 -23.92 -4.79
C ALA A 59 -8.51 -23.47 -3.34
N ALA A 60 -9.50 -22.85 -2.69
CA ALA A 60 -9.39 -22.49 -1.27
C ALA A 60 -9.50 -23.72 -0.37
N GLN A 61 -10.30 -24.72 -0.74
CA GLN A 61 -10.33 -26.03 -0.04
C GLN A 61 -8.98 -26.72 -0.11
N GLN A 62 -8.32 -26.66 -1.26
CA GLN A 62 -6.95 -27.17 -1.42
C GLN A 62 -5.96 -26.42 -0.54
N LEU A 63 -6.02 -25.09 -0.47
CA LEU A 63 -5.20 -24.32 0.47
C LEU A 63 -5.47 -24.73 1.93
N ALA A 64 -6.73 -24.98 2.29
CA ALA A 64 -7.11 -25.47 3.62
C ALA A 64 -6.51 -26.84 3.93
N GLN A 65 -6.62 -27.80 3.00
CA GLN A 65 -6.03 -29.14 3.13
C GLN A 65 -4.50 -29.09 3.23
N GLN A 66 -3.86 -28.09 2.62
CA GLN A 66 -2.42 -27.87 2.69
C GLN A 66 -1.97 -26.99 3.88
N HIS A 67 -2.89 -26.61 4.78
CA HIS A 67 -2.62 -25.70 5.90
C HIS A 67 -2.06 -24.33 5.47
N LYS A 68 -2.47 -23.82 4.30
CA LYS A 68 -2.01 -22.56 3.69
C LYS A 68 -3.06 -21.45 3.72
N LEU A 69 -4.01 -21.50 4.66
CA LEU A 69 -5.03 -20.45 4.81
C LEU A 69 -4.44 -19.13 5.33
N ASP A 70 -3.23 -19.14 5.87
CA ASP A 70 -2.50 -17.93 6.23
C ASP A 70 -2.19 -17.07 4.98
N LEU A 71 -1.85 -17.70 3.84
CA LEU A 71 -1.68 -16.99 2.55
C LEU A 71 -2.98 -16.29 2.16
N LEU A 72 -4.11 -17.00 2.26
CA LEU A 72 -5.42 -16.45 1.94
C LEU A 72 -5.81 -15.33 2.91
N GLY A 73 -5.55 -15.49 4.21
CA GLY A 73 -5.83 -14.46 5.21
C GLY A 73 -5.08 -13.16 4.93
N ARG A 74 -3.80 -13.22 4.54
CA ARG A 74 -3.02 -12.05 4.13
C ARG A 74 -3.58 -11.35 2.90
N GLU A 75 -3.96 -12.13 1.89
CA GLU A 75 -4.54 -11.59 0.67
C GLU A 75 -5.93 -11.00 0.91
N VAL A 76 -6.75 -11.59 1.78
CA VAL A 76 -8.03 -10.99 2.21
C VAL A 76 -7.80 -9.65 2.91
N VAL A 77 -6.86 -9.56 3.85
CA VAL A 77 -6.52 -8.28 4.50
C VAL A 77 -6.01 -7.27 3.48
N THR A 78 -5.16 -7.68 2.54
CA THR A 78 -4.68 -6.83 1.45
C THR A 78 -5.82 -6.23 0.65
N GLN A 79 -6.79 -7.05 0.22
CA GLN A 79 -7.93 -6.57 -0.56
C GLN A 79 -8.84 -5.63 0.24
N LEU A 80 -9.03 -5.87 1.53
CA LEU A 80 -9.80 -4.99 2.41
C LEU A 80 -9.10 -3.66 2.68
N VAL A 81 -7.78 -3.66 2.82
CA VAL A 81 -6.99 -2.42 2.92
C VAL A 81 -7.13 -1.62 1.63
N LEU A 82 -6.92 -2.24 0.47
CA LEU A 82 -7.05 -1.57 -0.83
C LEU A 82 -8.46 -0.99 -1.02
N HIS A 83 -9.51 -1.71 -0.63
CA HIS A 83 -10.88 -1.20 -0.67
C HIS A 83 -11.06 0.09 0.16
N GLU A 84 -10.60 0.09 1.42
CA GLU A 84 -10.69 1.28 2.28
C GLU A 84 -9.86 2.45 1.72
N LEU A 85 -8.71 2.18 1.10
CA LEU A 85 -7.89 3.21 0.44
C LEU A 85 -8.57 3.78 -0.80
N VAL A 86 -9.19 2.93 -1.63
CA VAL A 86 -9.94 3.36 -2.82
C VAL A 86 -11.14 4.23 -2.39
N GLY A 87 -11.88 3.82 -1.37
CA GLY A 87 -13.00 4.60 -0.84
C GLY A 87 -12.58 6.00 -0.37
N ARG A 88 -11.43 6.09 0.33
CA ARG A 88 -10.85 7.39 0.75
C ARG A 88 -10.39 8.24 -0.43
N ALA A 89 -9.71 7.63 -1.39
CA ALA A 89 -9.27 8.33 -2.58
C ALA A 89 -10.47 8.85 -3.38
N ALA A 90 -11.51 8.02 -3.57
CA ALA A 90 -12.72 8.43 -4.27
C ALA A 90 -13.40 9.63 -3.60
N GLN A 91 -13.51 9.64 -2.27
CA GLN A 91 -14.08 10.77 -1.53
C GLN A 91 -13.21 12.02 -1.61
N ARG A 92 -11.90 11.90 -1.34
CA ARG A 92 -10.97 13.05 -1.35
C ARG A 92 -10.82 13.67 -2.74
N GLU A 93 -10.88 12.84 -3.77
CA GLU A 93 -10.63 13.23 -5.15
C GLU A 93 -11.90 13.55 -5.95
N GLY A 94 -13.08 13.36 -5.35
CA GLY A 94 -14.37 13.53 -6.02
C GLY A 94 -14.55 12.58 -7.20
N LEU A 95 -14.07 11.34 -7.10
CA LEU A 95 -14.22 10.36 -8.17
C LEU A 95 -15.68 9.89 -8.23
N VAL A 96 -16.16 9.73 -9.46
CA VAL A 96 -17.50 9.18 -9.74
C VAL A 96 -17.31 7.82 -10.40
N VAL A 97 -18.04 6.83 -9.91
CA VAL A 97 -18.06 5.48 -10.49
C VAL A 97 -18.77 5.53 -11.85
N ASP A 98 -18.16 4.96 -12.88
CA ASP A 98 -18.85 4.67 -14.14
C ASP A 98 -19.74 3.43 -13.95
N GLU A 99 -20.98 3.64 -13.53
CA GLU A 99 -21.95 2.57 -13.31
C GLU A 99 -22.20 1.74 -14.58
N ALA A 100 -22.14 2.35 -15.77
CA ALA A 100 -22.32 1.61 -17.02
C ALA A 100 -21.14 0.67 -17.30
N LEU A 101 -19.93 1.01 -16.88
CA LEU A 101 -18.79 0.09 -16.92
C LEU A 101 -18.94 -1.03 -15.88
N VAL A 102 -19.37 -0.71 -14.64
CA VAL A 102 -19.60 -1.71 -13.59
C VAL A 102 -20.65 -2.74 -14.03
N GLU A 103 -21.80 -2.30 -14.53
CA GLU A 103 -22.86 -3.20 -15.00
C GLU A 103 -22.41 -4.07 -16.19
N ARG A 104 -21.66 -3.49 -17.15
CA ARG A 104 -21.13 -4.25 -18.28
C ARG A 104 -20.14 -5.33 -17.85
N THR A 105 -19.26 -5.01 -16.89
CA THR A 105 -18.30 -5.99 -16.36
C THR A 105 -19.02 -7.06 -15.53
N LEU A 106 -20.02 -6.70 -14.72
CA LEU A 106 -20.85 -7.65 -13.97
C LEU A 106 -21.67 -8.56 -14.88
N ALA A 107 -22.15 -8.09 -16.03
CA ALA A 107 -22.87 -8.95 -16.98
C ALA A 107 -22.00 -10.10 -17.51
N GLN A 108 -20.67 -9.92 -17.55
CA GLN A 108 -19.70 -10.95 -17.92
C GLN A 108 -19.10 -11.69 -16.71
N ASP A 109 -19.36 -11.16 -15.49
CA ASP A 109 -18.75 -11.49 -14.20
C ASP A 109 -17.47 -12.34 -14.27
N PRO A 110 -16.29 -11.71 -14.48
CA PRO A 110 -15.03 -12.44 -14.54
C PRO A 110 -14.65 -13.10 -13.20
N LEU A 111 -15.36 -12.79 -12.11
CA LEU A 111 -15.11 -13.29 -10.76
C LEU A 111 -16.00 -14.48 -10.40
N ALA A 112 -17.08 -14.71 -11.14
CA ALA A 112 -17.96 -15.87 -10.96
C ALA A 112 -17.26 -17.21 -11.28
N VAL A 113 -16.26 -17.20 -12.17
CA VAL A 113 -15.54 -18.41 -12.56
C VAL A 113 -14.55 -18.81 -11.44
N PRO A 114 -14.65 -20.04 -10.90
CA PRO A 114 -13.73 -20.51 -9.86
C PRO A 114 -12.27 -20.52 -10.32
N VAL A 115 -11.36 -20.31 -9.37
CA VAL A 115 -9.92 -20.31 -9.68
C VAL A 115 -9.44 -21.74 -10.01
N PRO A 116 -8.69 -21.94 -11.12
CA PRO A 116 -8.11 -23.24 -11.45
C PRO A 116 -7.18 -23.75 -10.34
N THR A 117 -7.19 -25.06 -10.10
CA THR A 117 -6.41 -25.72 -9.03
C THR A 117 -5.06 -26.28 -9.50
N THR A 118 -4.81 -26.32 -10.82
CA THR A 118 -3.63 -26.95 -11.42
C THR A 118 -2.69 -25.92 -12.04
N GLY A 119 -1.38 -26.12 -11.87
CA GLY A 119 -0.34 -25.34 -12.55
C GLY A 119 -0.12 -23.90 -12.05
N VAL A 120 -0.71 -23.51 -10.91
CA VAL A 120 -0.60 -22.15 -10.35
C VAL A 120 0.10 -22.19 -9.00
N ASP A 121 1.01 -21.23 -8.77
CA ASP A 121 1.66 -21.05 -7.48
C ASP A 121 0.63 -20.73 -6.36
N PRO A 122 0.74 -21.34 -5.16
CA PRO A 122 -0.21 -21.12 -4.07
C PRO A 122 -0.40 -19.65 -3.65
N SER A 123 0.62 -18.80 -3.76
CA SER A 123 0.51 -17.37 -3.43
C SER A 123 -0.36 -16.62 -4.46
N GLN A 124 -0.18 -16.94 -5.75
CA GLN A 124 -1.00 -16.39 -6.84
C GLN A 124 -2.44 -16.89 -6.75
N LEU A 125 -2.62 -18.13 -6.31
CA LEU A 125 -3.92 -18.72 -6.04
C LEU A 125 -4.66 -17.97 -4.91
N ALA A 126 -3.98 -17.73 -3.78
CA ALA A 126 -4.55 -17.02 -2.64
C ALA A 126 -5.06 -15.62 -3.00
N ARG A 127 -4.29 -14.86 -3.79
CA ARG A 127 -4.69 -13.53 -4.29
C ARG A 127 -5.97 -13.59 -5.13
N GLN A 128 -6.01 -14.51 -6.09
CA GLN A 128 -7.16 -14.68 -6.98
C GLN A 128 -8.41 -15.14 -6.24
N ILE A 129 -8.26 -15.99 -5.23
CA ILE A 129 -9.35 -16.43 -4.36
C ILE A 129 -9.86 -15.27 -3.52
N ALA A 130 -8.96 -14.52 -2.85
CA ALA A 130 -9.34 -13.40 -1.99
C ALA A 130 -10.14 -12.35 -2.75
N TYR A 131 -9.74 -12.06 -3.99
CA TYR A 131 -10.46 -11.14 -4.87
C TYR A 131 -11.90 -11.60 -5.17
N ARG A 132 -12.08 -12.89 -5.48
CA ARG A 132 -13.40 -13.51 -5.75
C ARG A 132 -14.26 -13.73 -4.51
N ALA A 133 -13.63 -13.84 -3.34
CA ALA A 133 -14.37 -14.01 -2.08
C ALA A 133 -15.16 -12.76 -1.69
N ARG A 134 -14.76 -11.58 -2.19
CA ARG A 134 -15.45 -10.31 -1.93
C ARG A 134 -16.85 -10.26 -2.56
N ASP A 135 -17.57 -9.18 -2.28
CA ASP A 135 -18.70 -8.83 -3.12
C ASP A 135 -18.19 -8.44 -4.51
N HIS A 136 -18.72 -9.05 -5.57
CA HIS A 136 -18.18 -8.88 -6.92
C HIS A 136 -18.39 -7.46 -7.44
N ARG A 137 -19.53 -6.84 -7.12
CA ARG A 137 -19.80 -5.45 -7.49
C ARG A 137 -18.84 -4.52 -6.78
N GLU A 138 -18.60 -4.71 -5.49
CA GLU A 138 -17.63 -3.93 -4.72
C GLU A 138 -16.21 -4.05 -5.31
N ALA A 139 -15.75 -5.27 -5.59
CA ALA A 139 -14.42 -5.50 -6.18
C ALA A 139 -14.27 -4.86 -7.57
N ILE A 140 -15.27 -5.00 -8.44
CA ILE A 140 -15.30 -4.35 -9.76
C ILE A 140 -15.34 -2.83 -9.63
N THR A 141 -16.12 -2.30 -8.68
CA THR A 141 -16.19 -0.86 -8.41
C THR A 141 -14.83 -0.31 -7.99
N ASP A 142 -14.09 -1.03 -7.16
CA ASP A 142 -12.73 -0.62 -6.77
C ASP A 142 -11.80 -0.53 -8.00
N GLN A 143 -11.89 -1.47 -8.94
CA GLN A 143 -11.11 -1.43 -10.19
C GLN A 143 -11.49 -0.22 -11.06
N VAL A 144 -12.78 0.04 -11.21
CA VAL A 144 -13.27 1.21 -11.98
C VAL A 144 -12.78 2.51 -11.34
N LEU A 145 -12.82 2.62 -10.01
CA LEU A 145 -12.34 3.80 -9.30
C LEU A 145 -10.82 3.98 -9.40
N MET A 146 -10.04 2.89 -9.30
CA MET A 146 -8.59 2.95 -9.54
C MET A 146 -8.28 3.38 -10.97
N GLN A 147 -9.03 2.88 -11.96
CA GLN A 147 -8.89 3.32 -13.34
C GLN A 147 -9.22 4.80 -13.51
N ALA A 148 -10.30 5.29 -12.89
CA ALA A 148 -10.67 6.71 -12.91
C ALA A 148 -9.60 7.59 -12.25
N LEU A 149 -9.04 7.14 -11.12
CA LEU A 149 -7.93 7.82 -10.44
C LEU A 149 -6.69 7.91 -11.33
N ALA A 150 -6.32 6.81 -12.00
CA ALA A 150 -5.22 6.81 -12.95
C ALA A 150 -5.49 7.73 -14.14
N GLN A 151 -6.68 7.68 -14.75
CA GLN A 151 -7.04 8.55 -15.86
C GLN A 151 -6.98 10.04 -15.49
N LYS A 152 -7.35 10.39 -14.26
CA LYS A 152 -7.25 11.76 -13.73
C LYS A 152 -5.81 12.27 -13.70
N TYR A 153 -4.86 11.44 -13.28
CA TYR A 153 -3.50 11.87 -12.95
C TYR A 153 -2.42 11.46 -13.94
N PHE A 154 -2.53 10.31 -14.58
CA PHE A 154 -1.55 9.77 -15.53
C PHE A 154 -1.07 10.80 -16.58
N PRO A 155 -1.94 11.56 -17.28
CA PRO A 155 -1.48 12.54 -18.28
C PRO A 155 -0.73 13.74 -17.70
N ARG A 156 -0.74 13.93 -16.37
CA ARG A 156 -0.13 15.07 -15.67
C ARG A 156 0.98 14.65 -14.72
N MET A 157 1.12 13.35 -14.49
CA MET A 157 1.98 12.81 -13.47
C MET A 157 3.43 12.82 -13.95
N THR A 158 4.30 13.44 -13.16
CA THR A 158 5.74 13.44 -13.37
C THR A 158 6.45 13.28 -12.03
N VAL A 159 7.48 12.44 -12.01
CA VAL A 159 8.39 12.34 -10.86
C VAL A 159 9.76 12.83 -11.26
N THR A 160 10.40 13.59 -10.37
CA THR A 160 11.83 13.89 -10.45
C THR A 160 12.54 13.17 -9.32
N LEU A 161 13.60 12.44 -9.64
CA LEU A 161 14.33 11.61 -8.69
C LEU A 161 15.84 11.68 -8.90
N ASP A 162 16.56 11.32 -7.83
CA ASP A 162 17.96 10.93 -7.94
C ASP A 162 18.07 9.47 -7.54
N TYR A 163 18.82 8.65 -8.28
CA TYR A 163 18.95 7.22 -7.98
C TYR A 163 20.36 6.69 -8.06
N THR A 164 20.52 5.53 -7.44
CA THR A 164 21.66 4.64 -7.50
C THR A 164 21.16 3.19 -7.45
N SER A 165 22.06 2.21 -7.54
CA SER A 165 21.72 0.80 -7.53
C SER A 165 22.59 -0.04 -6.60
N VAL A 166 22.12 -1.27 -6.37
CA VAL A 166 22.88 -2.38 -5.79
C VAL A 166 22.66 -3.58 -6.72
N VAL A 167 23.71 -4.05 -7.37
CA VAL A 167 23.64 -5.12 -8.40
C VAL A 167 24.48 -6.35 -8.06
N SER A 168 25.11 -6.40 -6.88
CA SER A 168 25.92 -7.53 -6.43
C SER A 168 25.92 -7.69 -4.90
N ASP A 169 26.09 -8.92 -4.44
CA ASP A 169 26.38 -9.25 -3.02
C ASP A 169 27.85 -8.95 -2.68
N ASP A 170 28.14 -8.73 -1.39
CA ASP A 170 29.52 -8.51 -0.93
C ASP A 170 30.15 -9.89 -0.74
N GLY A 171 31.14 -10.27 -1.53
CA GLY A 171 31.87 -11.55 -1.38
C GLY A 171 32.79 -11.63 -0.15
N GLY A 172 32.55 -10.82 0.89
CA GLY A 172 33.38 -10.71 2.09
C GLY A 172 33.08 -11.75 3.17
N ALA A 173 33.84 -11.73 4.27
CA ALA A 173 33.72 -12.69 5.37
C ALA A 173 32.39 -12.64 6.14
N GLN A 174 31.64 -11.54 6.03
CA GLN A 174 30.26 -11.39 6.49
C GLN A 174 29.44 -10.79 5.34
N PRO A 175 28.99 -11.62 4.38
CA PRO A 175 28.31 -11.12 3.19
C PRO A 175 26.96 -10.53 3.60
N LYS A 176 26.73 -9.26 3.24
CA LYS A 176 25.39 -8.66 3.29
C LYS A 176 24.66 -9.00 2.00
N SER A 177 23.40 -9.41 2.13
CA SER A 177 22.51 -9.57 0.98
C SER A 177 22.30 -8.23 0.27
N MET A 178 22.04 -8.26 -1.04
CA MET A 178 21.67 -7.07 -1.81
C MET A 178 20.51 -6.28 -1.16
N ARG A 179 19.54 -6.98 -0.56
CA ARG A 179 18.42 -6.37 0.17
C ARG A 179 18.88 -5.56 1.37
N GLU A 180 19.76 -6.12 2.20
CA GLU A 180 20.30 -5.42 3.37
C GLU A 180 21.14 -4.20 2.97
N LYS A 181 21.90 -4.31 1.88
CA LYS A 181 22.64 -3.17 1.33
C LYS A 181 21.71 -2.09 0.80
N ALA A 182 20.65 -2.47 0.08
CA ALA A 182 19.68 -1.54 -0.46
C ALA A 182 18.98 -0.77 0.66
N LEU A 183 18.57 -1.47 1.74
CA LEU A 183 18.01 -0.82 2.93
C LEU A 183 19.01 0.14 3.58
N ALA A 184 20.23 -0.33 3.87
CA ALA A 184 21.25 0.51 4.50
C ALA A 184 21.58 1.74 3.64
N LYS A 185 21.60 1.59 2.31
CA LYS A 185 21.80 2.69 1.38
C LYS A 185 20.60 3.66 1.40
N ALA A 186 19.37 3.15 1.41
CA ALA A 186 18.17 3.98 1.51
C ALA A 186 18.15 4.81 2.82
N GLU A 187 18.48 4.19 3.96
CA GLU A 187 18.59 4.87 5.25
C GLU A 187 19.66 5.98 5.24
N ARG A 188 20.82 5.72 4.60
CA ARG A 188 21.86 6.73 4.43
C ARG A 188 21.38 7.91 3.57
N MET A 189 20.66 7.64 2.48
CA MET A 189 20.10 8.67 1.62
C MET A 189 19.01 9.49 2.34
N ALA A 190 18.21 8.84 3.20
CA ALA A 190 17.14 9.46 3.97
C ALA A 190 17.63 10.26 5.20
N ALA A 191 18.93 10.19 5.53
CA ALA A 191 19.48 10.79 6.74
C ALA A 191 19.43 12.34 6.77
N GLY A 192 19.23 12.99 5.63
CA GLY A 192 19.06 14.45 5.52
C GLY A 192 19.06 14.92 4.06
N PRO A 193 18.80 16.23 3.82
CA PRO A 193 18.55 16.77 2.48
C PRO A 193 19.68 16.53 1.47
N ASP A 194 20.94 16.64 1.93
CA ASP A 194 22.14 16.44 1.11
C ASP A 194 22.69 15.01 1.17
N ALA A 195 22.11 14.14 2.01
CA ALA A 195 22.65 12.81 2.25
C ALA A 195 22.56 11.92 0.99
N ALA A 196 21.43 12.00 0.28
CA ALA A 196 21.26 11.34 -1.01
C ALA A 196 22.33 11.76 -2.03
N THR A 197 22.62 13.06 -2.14
CA THR A 197 23.64 13.58 -3.07
C THR A 197 25.04 13.07 -2.72
N ARG A 198 25.37 12.92 -1.42
CA ARG A 198 26.65 12.32 -1.01
C ARG A 198 26.74 10.85 -1.39
N VAL A 199 25.72 10.05 -1.07
CA VAL A 199 25.69 8.62 -1.41
C VAL A 199 25.82 8.41 -2.91
N ILE A 200 25.09 9.18 -3.71
CA ILE A 200 25.14 9.10 -5.18
C ILE A 200 26.53 9.47 -5.70
N ARG A 201 27.18 10.49 -5.14
CA ARG A 201 28.54 10.85 -5.54
C ARG A 201 29.57 9.76 -5.21
N GLU A 202 29.46 9.14 -4.04
CA GLU A 202 30.30 8.01 -3.64
C GLU A 202 30.12 6.82 -4.59
N ASP A 203 28.87 6.49 -4.91
CA ASP A 203 28.52 5.40 -5.83
C ASP A 203 29.03 5.68 -7.25
N ALA A 204 28.83 6.90 -7.77
CA ALA A 204 29.35 7.31 -9.07
C ALA A 204 30.88 7.22 -9.12
N ALA A 205 31.58 7.63 -8.06
CA ALA A 205 33.04 7.52 -7.96
C ALA A 205 33.53 6.06 -7.93
N SER A 206 32.68 5.14 -7.47
CA SER A 206 32.92 3.69 -7.49
C SER A 206 32.53 3.00 -8.81
N GLY A 207 32.00 3.76 -9.79
CA GLY A 207 31.56 3.22 -11.09
C GLY A 207 30.16 2.59 -11.06
N THR A 208 29.39 2.78 -9.99
CA THR A 208 27.97 2.36 -9.92
C THR A 208 27.11 3.26 -10.80
N GLN A 209 26.08 2.70 -11.45
CA GLN A 209 25.12 3.48 -12.24
C GLN A 209 24.28 4.39 -11.33
N THR A 210 24.29 5.68 -11.62
CA THR A 210 23.56 6.71 -10.86
C THR A 210 22.96 7.76 -11.78
N ASN A 211 21.93 8.45 -11.31
CA ASN A 211 21.39 9.65 -11.97
C ASN A 211 20.95 10.70 -10.95
N VAL A 212 20.95 11.96 -11.34
CA VAL A 212 20.55 13.12 -10.52
C VAL A 212 19.60 13.99 -11.33
N GLY A 213 18.46 14.35 -10.74
CA GLY A 213 17.46 15.21 -11.36
C GLY A 213 16.74 14.56 -12.54
N GLU A 214 16.68 13.23 -12.58
CA GLU A 214 15.97 12.52 -13.65
C GLU A 214 14.49 12.80 -13.55
N ARG A 215 13.93 13.42 -14.59
CA ARG A 215 12.51 13.74 -14.70
C ARG A 215 11.83 12.70 -15.59
N ILE A 216 10.86 11.99 -15.02
CA ILE A 216 10.14 10.89 -15.68
C ILE A 216 8.64 11.22 -15.73
N PRO A 217 8.13 11.70 -16.88
CA PRO A 217 6.70 11.79 -17.13
C PRO A 217 6.07 10.40 -17.21
N ALA A 218 4.93 10.18 -16.54
CA ALA A 218 4.25 8.88 -16.54
C ALA A 218 3.82 8.44 -17.95
N VAL A 219 3.41 9.40 -18.79
CA VAL A 219 3.04 9.17 -20.19
C VAL A 219 4.18 8.63 -21.07
N GLN A 220 5.43 8.83 -20.66
CA GLN A 220 6.61 8.32 -21.36
C GLN A 220 7.10 6.98 -20.81
N ALA A 221 6.67 6.61 -19.59
CA ALA A 221 7.06 5.35 -18.94
C ALA A 221 5.89 4.74 -18.16
N PRO A 222 4.84 4.21 -18.85
CA PRO A 222 3.65 3.67 -18.18
C PRO A 222 3.94 2.52 -17.22
N ASP A 223 4.93 1.67 -17.54
CA ASP A 223 5.32 0.54 -16.68
C ASP A 223 5.97 1.02 -15.38
N LEU A 224 6.79 2.08 -15.44
CA LEU A 224 7.35 2.70 -14.25
C LEU A 224 6.27 3.41 -13.41
N ALA A 225 5.23 3.96 -14.06
CA ALA A 225 4.13 4.66 -13.40
C ALA A 225 3.34 3.78 -12.41
N ALA A 226 3.41 2.44 -12.55
CA ALA A 226 2.80 1.50 -11.61
C ALA A 226 3.69 1.16 -10.40
N THR A 227 4.96 1.58 -10.41
CA THR A 227 5.96 1.26 -9.37
C THR A 227 5.92 2.24 -8.20
N VAL A 228 6.52 1.85 -7.07
CA VAL A 228 6.58 2.65 -5.83
C VAL A 228 7.09 4.08 -6.04
N VAL A 229 7.97 4.32 -7.02
CA VAL A 229 8.54 5.63 -7.32
C VAL A 229 7.46 6.69 -7.61
N PHE A 230 6.36 6.29 -8.25
CA PHE A 230 5.25 7.20 -8.58
C PHE A 230 4.20 7.36 -7.47
N GLY A 231 4.24 6.50 -6.45
CA GLY A 231 3.38 6.58 -5.26
C GLY A 231 4.05 7.31 -4.08
N ALA A 232 5.38 7.29 -4.01
CA ALA A 232 6.14 7.91 -2.94
C ALA A 232 6.08 9.45 -2.95
N LEU A 233 6.17 10.05 -1.75
CA LEU A 233 6.08 11.50 -1.58
C LEU A 233 7.46 12.17 -1.75
N PRO A 234 7.50 13.47 -2.08
CA PRO A 234 8.76 14.22 -2.08
C PRO A 234 9.49 14.08 -0.74
N GLY A 235 10.78 13.72 -0.81
CA GLY A 235 11.64 13.45 0.34
C GLY A 235 11.69 11.98 0.77
N ASP A 236 10.78 11.13 0.28
CA ASP A 236 10.89 9.69 0.52
C ASP A 236 12.03 9.09 -0.29
N VAL A 237 12.71 8.11 0.32
CA VAL A 237 13.68 7.24 -0.33
C VAL A 237 13.08 5.86 -0.49
N VAL A 238 12.96 5.42 -1.73
CA VAL A 238 12.46 4.09 -2.07
C VAL A 238 13.62 3.15 -2.41
N ALA A 239 13.49 1.89 -2.02
CA ALA A 239 14.40 0.82 -2.44
C ALA A 239 13.58 -0.39 -2.86
N PHE A 240 13.71 -0.80 -4.13
CA PHE A 240 12.89 -1.87 -4.71
C PHE A 240 13.59 -2.54 -5.89
N GLN A 241 13.12 -3.73 -6.25
CA GLN A 241 13.52 -4.40 -7.49
C GLN A 241 12.51 -4.06 -8.61
N PRO A 242 12.95 -3.54 -9.76
CA PRO A 242 12.03 -3.14 -10.85
C PRO A 242 11.25 -4.32 -11.43
N SER A 243 11.87 -5.50 -11.46
CA SER A 243 11.22 -6.75 -11.82
C SER A 243 11.89 -7.91 -11.09
N SER A 244 11.19 -9.04 -10.95
CA SER A 244 11.75 -10.26 -10.37
C SER A 244 12.84 -10.90 -11.23
N GLU A 245 12.92 -10.54 -12.52
CA GLU A 245 13.94 -11.01 -13.45
C GLU A 245 15.24 -10.20 -13.32
N GLN A 246 15.15 -8.96 -12.84
CA GLN A 246 16.29 -8.10 -12.58
C GLN A 246 16.71 -8.23 -11.11
N ALA A 247 17.83 -8.91 -10.87
CA ALA A 247 18.34 -9.12 -9.51
C ALA A 247 18.77 -7.81 -8.81
N GLY A 248 18.94 -6.72 -9.57
CA GLY A 248 19.40 -5.42 -9.05
C GLY A 248 18.32 -4.64 -8.29
N TRP A 249 18.73 -4.00 -7.21
CA TRP A 249 17.92 -3.04 -6.46
C TRP A 249 18.16 -1.64 -6.97
N ILE A 250 17.08 -0.89 -7.19
CA ILE A 250 17.11 0.57 -7.39
C ILE A 250 16.84 1.24 -6.05
N ILE A 251 17.65 2.24 -5.72
CA ILE A 251 17.45 3.10 -4.56
C ILE A 251 17.31 4.53 -5.08
N ALA A 252 16.16 5.15 -4.87
CA ALA A 252 15.85 6.46 -5.41
C ALA A 252 15.27 7.38 -4.33
N VAL A 253 15.71 8.64 -4.31
CA VAL A 253 15.05 9.70 -3.55
C VAL A 253 14.09 10.44 -4.48
N VAL A 254 12.82 10.55 -4.09
CA VAL A 254 11.84 11.35 -4.81
C VAL A 254 12.06 12.82 -4.47
N ARG A 255 12.53 13.60 -5.44
CA ARG A 255 12.76 15.04 -5.25
C ARG A 255 11.50 15.86 -5.45
N GLN A 256 10.70 15.48 -6.45
CA GLN A 256 9.46 16.16 -6.77
C GLN A 256 8.45 15.17 -7.34
N ARG A 257 7.17 15.41 -7.05
CA ARG A 257 6.03 14.72 -7.65
C ARG A 257 5.03 15.76 -8.09
N ASP A 258 4.87 15.91 -9.40
CA ASP A 258 3.90 16.82 -10.03
C ASP A 258 2.72 16.01 -10.56
N LEU A 259 1.51 16.42 -10.20
CA LEU A 259 0.24 15.82 -10.64
C LEU A 259 -0.66 16.83 -11.38
N SER A 260 -0.13 18.02 -11.63
CA SER A 260 -0.92 19.18 -12.06
C SER A 260 -0.64 19.56 -13.51
N THR A 261 0.61 19.43 -13.96
CA THR A 261 1.04 19.89 -15.28
C THR A 261 0.81 18.82 -16.34
N PRO A 262 -0.07 19.03 -17.34
CA PRO A 262 -0.19 18.11 -18.46
C PRO A 262 1.14 17.90 -19.17
N GLN A 263 1.49 16.64 -19.42
CA GLN A 263 2.69 16.27 -20.15
C GLN A 263 2.33 15.90 -21.58
N GLN A 264 3.22 16.22 -22.52
CA GLN A 264 3.04 15.77 -23.90
C GLN A 264 3.43 14.31 -24.02
N ALA A 265 2.50 13.54 -24.58
CA ALA A 265 2.75 12.19 -25.05
C ALA A 265 3.81 12.27 -26.16
N GLY A 266 4.94 11.57 -26.02
CA GLY A 266 5.96 11.53 -27.06
C GLY A 266 5.51 10.65 -28.23
N ASP A 267 6.16 10.73 -29.39
CA ASP A 267 5.80 9.92 -30.57
C ASP A 267 5.83 8.40 -30.33
N GLN A 268 6.43 7.93 -29.23
CA GLN A 268 6.51 6.52 -28.82
C GLN A 268 5.67 6.16 -27.59
N SER A 269 4.83 7.06 -27.07
CA SER A 269 3.96 6.70 -25.93
C SER A 269 2.76 5.88 -26.39
N SER A 270 2.60 4.68 -25.84
CA SER A 270 1.36 3.90 -25.94
C SER A 270 0.39 4.30 -24.84
N ASP A 271 -0.91 4.30 -25.16
CA ASP A 271 -1.93 4.42 -24.14
C ASP A 271 -1.87 3.20 -23.20
N PRO A 272 -1.92 3.41 -21.87
CA PRO A 272 -1.91 2.31 -20.92
C PRO A 272 -3.17 1.44 -21.10
N SER A 273 -2.97 0.13 -21.06
CA SER A 273 -4.08 -0.82 -20.99
C SER A 273 -4.92 -0.62 -19.73
N ALA A 274 -6.15 -1.17 -19.70
CA ALA A 274 -7.01 -1.11 -18.52
C ALA A 274 -6.32 -1.67 -17.26
N ASN A 275 -5.59 -2.79 -17.39
CA ASN A 275 -4.84 -3.39 -16.28
C ASN A 275 -3.69 -2.49 -15.81
N GLN A 276 -2.96 -1.84 -16.73
CA GLN A 276 -1.94 -0.86 -16.36
C GLN A 276 -2.55 0.36 -15.67
N LEU A 277 -3.71 0.85 -16.13
CA LEU A 277 -4.42 1.94 -15.45
C LEU A 277 -4.83 1.55 -14.02
N VAL A 278 -5.33 0.33 -13.81
CA VAL A 278 -5.63 -0.15 -12.46
C VAL A 278 -4.37 -0.21 -11.59
N ALA A 279 -3.25 -0.70 -12.11
CA ALA A 279 -1.98 -0.76 -11.37
C ALA A 279 -1.43 0.64 -11.02
N ILE A 280 -1.51 1.59 -11.96
CA ILE A 280 -1.17 2.99 -11.74
C ILE A 280 -2.13 3.60 -10.69
N GLY A 281 -3.43 3.32 -10.79
CA GLY A 281 -4.44 3.76 -9.83
C GLY A 281 -4.16 3.27 -8.43
N MET A 282 -3.84 1.98 -8.28
CA MET A 282 -3.41 1.38 -7.01
C MET A 282 -2.18 2.10 -6.45
N ARG A 283 -1.21 2.42 -7.30
CA ARG A 283 -0.01 3.15 -6.88
C ARG A 283 -0.32 4.54 -6.33
N LEU A 284 -1.29 5.23 -6.93
CA LEU A 284 -1.76 6.55 -6.47
C LEU A 284 -2.46 6.49 -5.10
N LEU A 285 -2.80 5.29 -4.59
CA LEU A 285 -3.36 5.11 -3.24
C LEU A 285 -2.30 5.15 -2.13
N GLN A 286 -1.01 5.05 -2.45
CA GLN A 286 0.06 4.95 -1.46
C GLN A 286 0.05 6.11 -0.41
N PRO A 287 -0.12 7.40 -0.80
CA PRO A 287 -0.23 8.49 0.17
C PRO A 287 -1.42 8.34 1.14
N TYR A 288 -2.49 7.64 0.74
CA TYR A 288 -3.68 7.45 1.57
C TYR A 288 -3.47 6.41 2.68
N ALA A 289 -2.58 5.45 2.47
CA ALA A 289 -2.18 4.48 3.51
C ALA A 289 -1.32 5.17 4.57
N ASP A 290 -0.42 6.02 4.10
CA ASP A 290 0.53 6.80 4.86
C ASP A 290 -0.15 7.88 5.74
N ASP A 291 -0.96 8.75 5.12
CA ASP A 291 -1.77 9.76 5.79
C ASP A 291 -2.79 9.12 6.74
N GLY A 292 -3.32 7.97 6.34
CA GLY A 292 -4.32 7.23 7.08
C GLY A 292 -3.78 6.52 8.31
N GLY A 293 -2.46 6.44 8.52
CA GLY A 293 -1.88 5.75 9.66
C GLY A 293 -2.24 4.27 9.70
N LEU A 294 -2.15 3.58 8.55
CA LEU A 294 -2.45 2.15 8.43
C LEU A 294 -1.66 1.33 9.45
N LYS A 295 -2.37 0.49 10.22
CA LYS A 295 -1.79 -0.47 11.17
C LYS A 295 -2.42 -1.84 10.93
N VAL A 296 -1.64 -2.76 10.35
CA VAL A 296 -2.06 -4.14 10.16
C VAL A 296 -1.80 -4.94 11.44
N ASN A 297 -2.72 -5.83 11.81
CA ASN A 297 -2.53 -6.72 12.94
C ASN A 297 -1.36 -7.68 12.63
N PRO A 298 -0.34 -7.77 13.53
CA PRO A 298 0.85 -8.59 13.30
C PRO A 298 0.57 -10.08 13.01
N ARG A 299 -0.59 -10.60 13.40
CA ARG A 299 -1.01 -11.97 13.05
C ARG A 299 -1.08 -12.20 11.54
N TYR A 300 -1.46 -11.18 10.78
CA TYR A 300 -1.51 -11.26 9.33
C TYR A 300 -0.16 -10.87 8.71
N GLY A 301 0.60 -9.98 9.34
CA GLY A 301 1.94 -9.63 8.90
C GLY A 301 2.14 -8.12 8.92
N VAL A 302 2.90 -7.61 7.95
CA VAL A 302 3.23 -6.18 7.84
C VAL A 302 2.80 -5.61 6.50
N TRP A 303 2.40 -4.35 6.48
CA TRP A 303 2.12 -3.66 5.23
C TRP A 303 3.43 -3.43 4.45
N ASP A 304 3.44 -3.88 3.20
CA ASP A 304 4.49 -3.61 2.23
C ASP A 304 4.03 -2.47 1.29
N PRO A 305 4.55 -1.25 1.47
CA PRO A 305 4.17 -0.12 0.62
C PRO A 305 4.67 -0.26 -0.83
N VAL A 306 5.72 -1.07 -1.08
CA VAL A 306 6.23 -1.30 -2.42
C VAL A 306 5.29 -2.22 -3.19
N ALA A 307 4.86 -3.33 -2.59
CA ALA A 307 3.90 -4.23 -3.20
C ALA A 307 2.44 -3.74 -3.14
N MET A 308 2.13 -2.79 -2.24
CA MET A 308 0.77 -2.42 -1.85
C MET A 308 -0.02 -3.65 -1.35
N SER A 309 0.62 -4.46 -0.50
CA SER A 309 0.06 -5.70 0.04
C SER A 309 0.57 -6.03 1.44
N VAL A 310 0.02 -7.07 2.08
CA VAL A 310 0.51 -7.57 3.36
C VAL A 310 1.57 -8.65 3.12
N ALA A 311 2.80 -8.38 3.55
CA ALA A 311 3.90 -9.35 3.57
C ALA A 311 3.86 -10.17 4.89
N PRO A 312 4.36 -11.42 4.90
CA PRO A 312 4.38 -12.23 6.11
C PRO A 312 5.23 -11.61 7.24
N SER A 313 6.32 -10.95 6.87
CA SER A 313 7.22 -10.26 7.81
C SER A 313 7.93 -9.09 7.15
N ALA A 314 8.57 -8.22 7.96
CA ALA A 314 9.38 -7.11 7.46
C ALA A 314 10.60 -7.56 6.64
N ALA A 315 11.05 -8.81 6.81
CA ALA A 315 12.14 -9.39 6.01
C ALA A 315 11.67 -9.82 4.61
N GLU A 316 10.37 -10.05 4.45
CA GLU A 316 9.74 -10.58 3.24
C GLU A 316 8.98 -9.51 2.44
N THR A 317 9.13 -8.22 2.77
CA THR A 317 8.66 -7.14 1.91
C THR A 317 9.50 -7.08 0.63
N THR A 318 8.83 -6.74 -0.46
CA THR A 318 9.38 -6.56 -1.81
C THR A 318 10.26 -5.31 -1.94
N GLY A 319 10.18 -4.40 -0.97
CA GLY A 319 11.13 -3.31 -0.83
C GLY A 319 10.84 -2.44 0.38
N PHE A 320 11.27 -1.18 0.29
CA PHE A 320 11.25 -0.22 1.38
C PHE A 320 10.85 1.17 0.89
N VAL A 321 10.13 1.89 1.74
CA VAL A 321 9.95 3.33 1.66
C VAL A 321 10.44 3.92 2.98
N VAL A 322 11.51 4.70 2.92
CA VAL A 322 12.17 5.32 4.07
C VAL A 322 11.94 6.82 4.00
N ARG A 323 11.23 7.37 4.98
CA ARG A 323 10.96 8.81 5.04
C ARG A 323 12.23 9.60 5.30
N GLY A 324 12.49 10.60 4.47
CA GLY A 324 13.60 11.54 4.67
C GLY A 324 13.44 12.34 5.96
N LYS A 325 14.51 12.47 6.74
CA LYS A 325 14.51 13.35 7.93
C LYS A 325 14.32 14.80 7.50
N GLY A 326 13.20 15.40 7.91
CA GLY A 326 12.83 16.78 7.56
C GLY A 326 11.88 16.91 6.37
N ALA A 327 11.44 15.80 5.77
CA ALA A 327 10.31 15.83 4.84
C ALA A 327 9.02 16.20 5.60
N GLN A 328 8.31 17.22 5.14
CA GLN A 328 6.96 17.53 5.63
C GLN A 328 5.97 16.58 4.95
N PRO A 329 4.93 16.09 5.67
CA PRO A 329 3.84 15.34 5.07
C PRO A 329 3.05 16.19 4.06
#